data_AF-A0AAX3WRS1-F1
#
_entry.id   AF-A0AAX3WRS1-F1
#
_cell.length_a   1.000
_cell.length_b   1.000
_cell.length_c   1.000
_cell.angle_alpha   90.00
_cell.angle_beta   90.00
_cell.angle_gamma   90.00
#
_symmetry.space_group_name_H-M   'P 1'
#
loop_
_entity.id
_entity.type
_entity.pdbx_description
1 polymer ?
#
loop_
_entity_poly.entity_id
_entity_poly.type
_entity_poly.pdbx_seq_one_letter_code
_entity_poly.pdbx_strand_id
1 'polypeptide(L)'
;MWEPQFEAFSSRYQMLMPDYRGHGETTKEFPNNEYNHHIIVEDIKCFLDVMGINKVHVLGVSQGGQLATLLAIKYPTYVNKLVISNSYSEMPTIAASWYCQFQILYSVYFLTIQL
;
A
#
# COMPACT_ATOMS: atom_id res chain seq x y z
N MET A 1 -8.26 -9.25 3.83
CA MET A 1 -7.58 -8.19 4.63
C MET A 1 -8.49 -6.98 4.80
N TRP A 2 -8.90 -6.31 3.72
CA TRP A 2 -9.64 -5.04 3.77
C TRP A 2 -11.14 -5.15 4.05
N GLU A 3 -11.67 -6.37 4.22
CA GLU A 3 -13.11 -6.64 4.40
C GLU A 3 -13.72 -5.89 5.59
N PRO A 4 -13.10 -5.85 6.81
CA PRO A 4 -13.67 -5.07 7.91
C PRO A 4 -13.74 -3.56 7.62
N GLN A 5 -12.74 -3.01 6.91
CA GLN A 5 -12.74 -1.60 6.51
C GLN A 5 -13.78 -1.35 5.41
N PHE A 6 -13.93 -2.28 4.47
CA PHE A 6 -14.95 -2.19 3.45
C PHE A 6 -16.35 -2.16 4.07
N GLU A 7 -16.66 -3.09 4.98
CA GLU A 7 -17.93 -3.12 5.70
C GLU A 7 -18.18 -1.82 6.48
N ALA A 8 -17.16 -1.30 7.17
CA ALA A 8 -17.29 -0.08 7.96
C ALA A 8 -17.50 1.20 7.12
N PHE A 9 -16.93 1.27 5.91
CA PHE A 9 -16.83 2.53 5.16
C PHE A 9 -17.61 2.56 3.84
N SER A 10 -17.98 1.41 3.26
CA SER A 10 -18.65 1.32 1.95
C SER A 10 -20.02 2.02 1.89
N SER A 11 -20.69 2.20 3.02
CA SER A 11 -21.96 2.97 3.08
C SER A 11 -21.79 4.47 2.90
N ARG A 12 -20.57 5.00 3.02
CA ARG A 12 -20.27 6.46 2.97
C ARG A 12 -19.23 6.83 1.92
N TYR A 13 -18.40 5.87 1.53
CA TYR A 13 -17.29 6.08 0.61
C TYR A 13 -17.35 5.07 -0.51
N GLN A 14 -17.04 5.52 -1.73
CA GLN A 14 -16.69 4.60 -2.80
C GLN A 14 -15.33 3.98 -2.49
N MET A 15 -15.31 2.66 -2.33
CA MET A 15 -14.09 1.92 -2.00
C MET A 15 -13.37 1.52 -3.29
N LEU A 16 -12.13 1.98 -3.44
CA LEU A 16 -11.24 1.58 -4.55
C LEU A 16 -10.14 0.70 -3.98
N MET A 17 -10.13 -0.57 -4.40
CA MET A 17 -9.19 -1.57 -3.91
C MET A 17 -8.53 -2.33 -5.09
N PRO A 18 -7.80 -1.63 -5.97
CA PRO A 18 -7.16 -2.28 -7.11
C PRO A 18 -6.00 -3.17 -6.64
N ASP A 19 -5.86 -4.34 -7.27
CA ASP A 19 -4.66 -5.13 -7.17
C ASP A 19 -3.51 -4.44 -7.92
N TYR A 20 -2.37 -4.26 -7.27
CA TYR A 20 -1.20 -3.70 -7.94
C TYR A 20 -0.68 -4.62 -9.04
N ARG A 21 0.12 -4.04 -9.94
CA ARG A 21 0.93 -4.83 -10.87
C ARG A 21 1.64 -5.99 -10.12
N GLY A 22 1.57 -7.21 -10.66
CA GLY A 22 2.18 -8.40 -10.09
C GLY A 22 1.40 -9.05 -8.95
N HIS A 23 0.22 -8.53 -8.59
CA HIS A 23 -0.58 -9.00 -7.46
C HIS A 23 -1.99 -9.39 -7.89
N GLY A 24 -2.62 -10.28 -7.10
CA GLY A 24 -4.01 -10.69 -7.26
C GLY A 24 -4.37 -11.03 -8.70
N GLU A 25 -5.45 -10.42 -9.20
CA GLU A 25 -5.97 -10.62 -10.56
C GLU A 25 -5.33 -9.70 -11.60
N THR A 26 -4.45 -8.79 -11.20
CA THR A 26 -3.71 -7.94 -12.13
C THR A 26 -2.61 -8.74 -12.83
N THR A 27 -2.24 -8.29 -14.04
CA THR A 27 -1.15 -8.84 -14.87
C THR A 27 0.11 -9.07 -14.04
N LYS A 28 0.88 -10.11 -14.38
CA LYS A 28 2.16 -10.45 -13.73
C LYS A 28 3.37 -10.28 -14.66
N GLU A 29 3.10 -10.10 -15.95
CA GLU A 29 4.08 -9.88 -17.00
C GLU A 29 4.12 -8.40 -17.40
N PHE A 30 5.29 -7.79 -17.35
CA PHE A 30 5.49 -6.38 -17.68
C PHE A 30 6.69 -6.21 -18.62
N PRO A 31 6.72 -5.14 -19.45
CA PRO A 31 7.91 -4.80 -20.21
C PRO A 31 9.15 -4.78 -19.30
N ASN A 32 10.22 -5.47 -19.74
CA ASN A 32 11.48 -5.62 -19.01
C ASN A 32 11.36 -6.22 -17.59
N ASN A 33 10.19 -6.78 -17.24
CA ASN A 33 9.86 -7.20 -15.88
C ASN A 33 10.10 -6.10 -14.83
N GLU A 34 9.88 -4.84 -15.21
CA GLU A 34 10.13 -3.70 -14.33
C GLU A 34 9.12 -3.64 -13.18
N TYR A 35 9.64 -3.85 -11.97
CA TYR A 35 8.88 -3.81 -10.72
C TYR A 35 9.64 -2.99 -9.67
N ASN A 36 9.13 -1.79 -9.38
CA ASN A 36 9.55 -1.00 -8.22
C ASN A 36 8.41 -0.07 -7.76
N HIS A 37 8.54 0.47 -6.56
CA HIS A 37 7.48 1.29 -5.94
C HIS A 37 7.14 2.58 -6.70
N HIS A 38 8.11 3.21 -7.38
CA HIS A 38 7.84 4.40 -8.18
C HIS A 38 6.96 4.07 -9.38
N ILE A 39 7.20 2.93 -10.02
CA ILE A 39 6.38 2.47 -11.13
C ILE A 39 4.97 2.12 -10.66
N ILE A 40 4.82 1.45 -9.52
CA ILE A 40 3.50 1.15 -8.95
C ILE A 40 2.73 2.45 -8.64
N VAL A 41 3.41 3.50 -8.17
CA VAL A 41 2.78 4.80 -7.93
C VAL A 41 2.32 5.46 -9.23
N GLU A 42 3.06 5.29 -10.34
CA GLU A 42 2.60 5.74 -11.65
C GLU A 42 1.33 5.00 -12.10
N ASP A 43 1.25 3.69 -11.86
CA ASP A 43 0.04 2.94 -12.19
C ASP A 43 -1.16 3.42 -11.37
N ILE A 44 -0.97 3.67 -10.08
CA ILE A 44 -2.03 4.18 -9.21
C ILE A 44 -2.51 5.55 -9.72
N LYS A 45 -1.58 6.44 -10.07
CA LYS A 45 -1.92 7.74 -10.65
C LYS A 45 -2.66 7.59 -11.99
N CYS A 46 -2.18 6.72 -12.88
CA CYS A 46 -2.81 6.43 -14.16
C CYS A 46 -4.23 5.87 -13.99
N PHE A 47 -4.42 4.95 -13.03
CA PHE A 47 -5.72 4.43 -12.67
C PHE A 47 -6.67 5.55 -12.21
N LEU A 48 -6.21 6.46 -11.34
CA LEU A 48 -7.01 7.60 -10.90
C LEU A 48 -7.37 8.53 -12.05
N ASP A 49 -6.44 8.81 -12.97
CA ASP A 49 -6.69 9.62 -14.16
C ASP A 49 -7.79 9.00 -15.05
N VAL A 50 -7.66 7.70 -15.35
CA VAL A 50 -8.61 6.96 -16.20
C VAL A 50 -10.00 6.93 -15.56
N MET A 51 -10.06 6.82 -14.23
CA MET A 51 -11.31 6.88 -13.48
C MET A 51 -11.87 8.31 -13.32
N GLY A 52 -11.14 9.34 -13.76
CA GLY A 52 -11.53 10.75 -13.62
C GLY A 52 -11.47 11.26 -12.18
N ILE A 53 -10.67 10.64 -11.32
CA ILE A 53 -10.61 10.92 -9.88
C ILE A 53 -9.40 11.81 -9.58
N ASN A 54 -9.66 13.06 -9.26
CA ASN A 54 -8.63 14.07 -9.00
C ASN A 54 -8.28 14.25 -7.51
N LYS A 55 -9.01 13.60 -6.60
CA LYS A 55 -8.74 13.65 -5.16
C LYS A 55 -9.29 12.44 -4.41
N VAL A 56 -8.47 11.79 -3.58
CA VAL A 56 -8.82 10.58 -2.81
C VAL A 56 -8.30 10.60 -1.38
N HIS A 57 -8.94 9.80 -0.51
CA HIS A 57 -8.35 9.37 0.75
C HIS A 57 -7.55 8.09 0.51
N VAL A 58 -6.29 8.06 0.96
CA VAL A 58 -5.40 6.93 0.70
C VAL A 58 -5.09 6.23 2.01
N LEU A 59 -5.35 4.93 2.05
CA LEU A 59 -5.09 4.06 3.20
C LEU A 59 -4.04 3.04 2.77
N GLY A 60 -3.00 2.85 3.57
CA GLY A 60 -1.92 1.93 3.28
C GLY A 60 -1.43 1.17 4.50
N VAL A 61 -1.17 -0.13 4.32
CA VAL A 61 -0.58 -1.00 5.34
C VAL A 61 0.67 -1.68 4.79
N SER A 62 1.71 -1.83 5.61
CA SER A 62 2.99 -2.43 5.19
C SER A 62 3.52 -1.78 3.91
N GLN A 63 3.75 -2.53 2.83
CA GLN A 63 4.18 -1.96 1.55
C GLN A 63 3.18 -0.92 1.00
N GLY A 64 1.88 -1.10 1.23
CA GLY A 64 0.86 -0.15 0.82
C GLY A 64 0.99 1.21 1.51
N GLY A 65 1.51 1.26 2.74
CA GLY A 65 1.77 2.53 3.44
C GLY A 65 2.93 3.30 2.81
N GLN A 66 3.97 2.61 2.36
CA GLN A 66 5.05 3.22 1.60
C GLN A 66 4.56 3.76 0.25
N LEU A 67 3.77 2.97 -0.50
CA LEU A 67 3.19 3.39 -1.76
C LEU A 67 2.26 4.61 -1.59
N ALA A 68 1.42 4.61 -0.54
CA ALA A 68 0.55 5.72 -0.21
C ALA A 68 1.35 7.00 0.12
N THR A 69 2.46 6.87 0.84
CA THR A 69 3.38 7.98 1.15
C THR A 69 4.02 8.54 -0.12
N LEU A 70 4.52 7.66 -1.00
CA LEU A 70 5.13 8.05 -2.27
C LEU A 70 4.13 8.76 -3.19
N LEU A 71 2.88 8.28 -3.26
CA LEU A 71 1.81 8.94 -4.00
C LEU A 71 1.55 10.35 -3.45
N ALA A 72 1.48 10.51 -2.13
CA ALA A 72 1.25 11.82 -1.50
C ALA A 72 2.41 12.80 -1.72
N ILE A 73 3.65 12.31 -1.76
CA ILE A 73 4.83 13.14 -2.05
C ILE A 73 4.85 13.55 -3.53
N LYS A 74 4.65 12.61 -4.44
CA LYS A 74 4.78 12.85 -5.89
C LYS A 74 3.58 13.58 -6.47
N TYR A 75 2.39 13.31 -5.94
CA TYR A 75 1.11 13.81 -6.44
C TYR A 75 0.24 14.37 -5.29
N PRO A 76 0.70 15.38 -4.53
CA PRO A 76 0.02 15.87 -3.33
C PRO A 76 -1.40 16.39 -3.59
N THR A 77 -1.67 16.89 -4.80
CA THR A 77 -3.00 17.37 -5.19
C THR A 77 -4.05 16.26 -5.24
N TYR A 78 -3.63 15.01 -5.47
CA TYR A 78 -4.52 13.84 -5.50
C TYR A 78 -4.86 13.32 -4.10
N VAL A 79 -4.11 13.67 -3.06
CA VAL A 79 -4.27 13.08 -1.72
C VAL A 79 -4.94 14.06 -0.77
N ASN A 80 -6.15 13.75 -0.33
CA ASN A 80 -6.90 14.57 0.63
C ASN A 80 -6.60 14.20 2.09
N LYS A 81 -6.51 12.89 2.38
CA LYS A 81 -6.10 12.36 3.68
C LYS A 81 -5.25 11.13 3.45
N LEU A 82 -4.26 10.93 4.31
CA LEU A 82 -3.35 9.80 4.28
C LEU A 82 -3.42 9.06 5.61
N VAL A 83 -3.69 7.76 5.55
CA VAL A 83 -3.70 6.88 6.73
C VAL A 83 -2.68 5.77 6.49
N ILE A 84 -1.71 5.67 7.37
CA ILE A 84 -0.62 4.68 7.29
C ILE A 84 -0.69 3.81 8.54
N SER A 85 -0.66 2.49 8.37
CA SER A 85 -0.65 1.53 9.47
C SER A 85 0.46 0.50 9.28
N ASN A 86 1.22 0.20 10.33
CA ASN A 86 2.26 -0.83 10.35
C ASN A 86 3.14 -0.84 9.07
N SER A 87 3.78 0.29 8.79
CA SER A 87 4.51 0.56 7.54
C SER A 87 5.83 1.25 7.84
N TYR A 88 6.64 1.43 6.80
CA TYR A 88 7.91 2.14 6.81
C TYR A 88 7.91 3.28 5.78
N SER A 89 8.69 4.33 6.03
CA SER A 89 8.81 5.51 5.15
C SER A 89 9.72 5.28 3.95
N GLU A 90 10.75 4.46 4.14
CA GLU A 90 11.71 4.06 3.12
C GLU A 90 12.11 2.60 3.35
N MET A 91 12.44 1.89 2.26
CA MET A 91 13.06 0.57 2.44
C MET A 91 14.43 0.81 3.05
N PRO A 92 14.71 0.26 4.23
CA PRO A 92 16.03 0.43 4.82
C PRO A 92 17.09 -0.17 3.88
N THR A 93 18.32 0.34 3.94
CA THR A 93 19.46 -0.24 3.20
C THR A 93 19.54 -1.75 3.43
N ILE A 94 20.20 -2.52 2.56
CA ILE A 94 20.30 -3.99 2.70
C ILE A 94 20.66 -4.42 4.14
N ALA A 95 21.58 -3.72 4.82
CA ALA A 95 21.90 -4.02 6.22
C ALA A 95 20.70 -3.81 7.17
N ALA A 96 19.94 -2.74 6.98
CA ALA A 96 18.79 -2.43 7.80
C ALA A 96 17.52 -3.21 7.39
N SER A 97 17.42 -3.69 6.14
CA SER A 97 16.32 -4.57 5.71
C SER A 97 16.43 -5.94 6.36
N TRP A 98 17.67 -6.45 6.52
CA TRP A 98 17.93 -7.67 7.30
C TRP A 98 17.56 -7.45 8.76
N TYR A 99 17.95 -6.32 9.37
CA TYR A 99 17.55 -5.98 10.74
C TYR A 99 16.02 -5.93 10.91
N CYS A 100 15.32 -5.30 9.97
CA CYS A 100 13.86 -5.21 9.98
C CYS A 100 13.20 -6.59 9.82
N GLN A 101 13.72 -7.42 8.92
CA GLN A 101 13.25 -8.80 8.73
C GLN A 101 13.53 -9.68 9.95
N PHE A 102 14.71 -9.56 10.57
CA PHE A 102 15.04 -10.22 11.84
C PHE A 102 14.11 -9.75 12.95
N GLN A 103 13.88 -8.44 13.10
CA GLN A 103 13.01 -7.91 14.14
C GLN A 103 11.58 -8.40 13.96
N ILE A 104 11.04 -8.44 12.74
CA ILE A 104 9.72 -9.03 12.44
C ILE A 104 9.68 -10.53 12.82
N LEU A 105 10.71 -11.30 12.46
CA LEU A 105 10.81 -12.72 12.84
C LEU A 105 10.86 -12.93 14.37
N TYR A 106 11.58 -12.07 15.10
CA TYR A 106 11.69 -12.13 16.57
C TYR A 106 10.49 -11.51 17.32
N SER A 107 9.65 -10.71 16.66
CA SER A 107 8.48 -10.07 17.27
C SER A 107 7.13 -10.74 16.94
N VAL A 108 7.16 -11.96 16.39
CA VAL A 108 5.97 -12.84 16.40
C VAL A 108 5.72 -13.32 17.83
N TYR A 109 4.99 -12.52 18.60
CA TYR A 109 4.45 -12.95 19.88
C TYR A 109 3.23 -13.85 19.64
N PHE A 110 3.36 -15.15 19.94
CA PHE A 110 2.20 -16.00 20.17
C PHE A 110 1.62 -15.65 21.54
N LEU A 111 0.56 -14.82 21.57
CA LEU A 111 -0.33 -14.76 22.72
C LEU A 111 -1.13 -16.06 22.76
N THR A 112 -0.63 -17.05 23.51
CA THR A 112 -1.48 -18.15 23.96
C THR A 112 -2.29 -17.64 25.15
N ILE A 113 -3.60 -17.49 24.97
CA ILE A 113 -4.51 -17.27 26.08
C ILE A 113 -4.61 -18.62 26.80
N GLN A 114 -4.01 -18.74 27.99
CA GLN A 114 -4.41 -19.78 28.93
C GLN A 114 -5.75 -19.35 29.54
N LEU A 115 -6.74 -20.24 29.44
CA LEU A 115 -8.04 -20.14 30.11
C LEU A 115 -7.86 -20.15 31.63
#